data_AF-A0A9E5HMT9-F1
#
_entry.id   AF-A0A9E5HMT9-F1
#
_cell.length_a   1.000
_cell.length_b   1.000
_cell.length_c   1.000
_cell.angle_alpha   90.00
_cell.angle_beta   90.00
_cell.angle_gamma   90.00
#
_symmetry.space_group_name_H-M   'P 1'
#
loop_
_entity.id
_entity.type
_entity.pdbx_description
1 polymer ?
#
loop_
_entity_poly.entity_id
_entity_poly.type
_entity_poly.pdbx_seq_one_letter_code
_entity_poly.pdbx_strand_id
1 'polypeptide(L)'
;MLKRFLRSILLSSALVSPAFPDGFKSAAILNGWIASDGTRVAGLVLELEDGWKTYWRSPGASGFPPQFDFSASQNVESISIEWPT
;
A
#
# COMPACT_ATOMS: atom_id res chain seq x y z
N MET A 1 25.69 32.89 -41.27
CA MET A 1 26.54 31.88 -40.60
C MET A 1 26.47 32.11 -39.10
N LEU A 2 25.60 31.40 -38.36
CA LEU A 2 25.48 31.55 -36.91
C LEU A 2 25.93 30.25 -36.24
N LYS A 3 27.03 30.32 -35.48
CA LYS A 3 27.73 29.17 -34.91
C LYS A 3 27.00 28.63 -33.67
N ARG A 4 26.87 27.31 -33.63
CA ARG A 4 26.25 26.47 -32.61
C ARG A 4 27.04 26.56 -31.28
N PHE A 5 26.37 26.80 -30.17
CA PHE A 5 26.89 26.53 -28.83
C PHE A 5 26.06 25.41 -28.20
N LEU A 6 26.64 24.22 -28.11
CA LEU A 6 26.04 23.05 -27.47
C LEU A 6 26.47 23.06 -26.00
N ARG A 7 25.56 23.38 -25.07
CA ARG A 7 25.79 23.19 -23.63
C ARG A 7 25.32 21.80 -23.24
N SER A 8 26.26 20.98 -22.76
CA SER A 8 25.99 19.68 -22.16
C SER A 8 25.16 19.82 -20.89
N ILE A 9 24.06 19.07 -20.78
CA ILE A 9 23.20 18.97 -19.59
C ILE A 9 23.55 17.66 -18.88
N LEU A 10 24.07 17.75 -17.66
CA LEU A 10 24.18 16.63 -16.73
C LEU A 10 22.80 16.43 -16.08
N LEU A 11 22.14 15.31 -16.40
CA LEU A 11 20.85 14.94 -15.80
C LEU A 11 21.11 14.12 -14.53
N SER A 12 21.10 14.76 -13.36
CA SER A 12 21.02 14.04 -12.10
C SER A 12 19.61 13.45 -11.96
N SER A 13 19.50 12.13 -11.96
CA SER A 13 18.23 11.46 -11.64
C SER A 13 18.06 11.47 -10.13
N ALA A 14 17.16 12.31 -9.61
CA ALA A 14 16.75 12.25 -8.23
C ALA A 14 15.85 11.01 -8.04
N LEU A 15 16.24 10.11 -7.13
CA LEU A 15 15.35 9.07 -6.64
C LEU A 15 14.28 9.76 -5.78
N VAL A 16 13.10 10.01 -6.35
CA VAL A 16 11.93 10.39 -5.56
C VAL A 16 11.48 9.13 -4.81
N SER A 17 11.69 9.10 -3.50
CA SER A 17 11.00 8.12 -2.67
C SER A 17 9.53 8.50 -2.62
N PRO A 18 8.59 7.54 -2.76
CA PRO A 18 7.18 7.85 -2.59
C PRO A 18 6.97 8.39 -1.18
N ALA A 19 6.47 9.62 -1.08
CA ALA A 19 6.02 10.16 0.19
C ALA A 19 4.77 9.40 0.60
N PHE A 20 4.75 8.88 1.83
CA PHE A 20 3.51 8.36 2.40
C PHE A 20 2.56 9.52 2.71
N PRO A 21 1.24 9.27 2.72
CA PRO A 21 0.27 10.24 3.21
C PRO A 21 0.60 10.65 4.66
N ASP A 22 0.24 11.87 5.02
CA ASP A 22 0.36 12.35 6.39
C ASP A 22 -0.31 11.39 7.38
N GLY A 23 0.29 11.23 8.56
CA GLY A 23 -0.24 10.38 9.62
C GLY A 23 -0.02 8.88 9.47
N PHE A 24 0.52 8.40 8.34
CA PHE A 24 0.92 7.01 8.18
C PHE A 24 2.32 6.78 8.77
N LYS A 25 2.48 5.76 9.62
CA LYS A 25 3.80 5.36 10.14
C LYS A 25 4.32 4.09 9.46
N SER A 26 3.54 3.02 9.50
CA SER A 26 3.99 1.72 9.02
C SER A 26 2.83 0.80 8.64
N ALA A 27 3.14 -0.20 7.82
CA ALA A 27 2.27 -1.32 7.53
C ALA A 27 3.09 -2.61 7.59
N ALA A 28 2.55 -3.66 8.21
CA ALA A 28 3.21 -4.95 8.28
C ALA A 28 2.22 -6.09 8.13
N ILE A 29 2.71 -7.21 7.59
CA ILE A 29 1.97 -8.47 7.58
C ILE A 29 2.35 -9.25 8.83
N LEU A 30 1.35 -9.60 9.62
CA LEU A 30 1.48 -10.48 10.76
C LEU A 30 1.28 -11.92 10.30
N ASN A 31 2.22 -12.79 10.68
CA ASN A 31 2.07 -14.22 10.44
C ASN A 31 0.91 -14.76 11.28
N GLY A 32 -0.07 -15.36 10.61
CA GLY A 32 -1.13 -16.13 11.26
C GLY A 32 -0.84 -17.62 11.22
N TRP A 33 -1.87 -18.42 11.01
CA TRP A 33 -1.81 -19.87 10.99
C TRP A 33 -2.23 -20.44 9.62
N ILE A 34 -2.07 -21.75 9.46
CA ILE A 34 -2.62 -22.51 8.35
C ILE A 34 -3.71 -23.41 8.95
N ALA A 35 -4.94 -23.28 8.46
CA ALA A 35 -6.06 -24.11 8.87
C ALA A 35 -5.91 -25.54 8.31
N SER A 36 -6.69 -26.48 8.84
CA SER A 36 -6.63 -27.89 8.43
C SER A 36 -7.01 -28.15 6.97
N ASP A 37 -7.78 -27.24 6.36
CA ASP A 37 -8.15 -27.28 4.95
C ASP A 37 -7.09 -26.65 4.03
N GLY A 38 -5.97 -26.18 4.58
CA GLY A 38 -4.90 -25.52 3.84
C GLY A 38 -5.05 -24.01 3.72
N THR A 39 -6.15 -23.41 4.20
CA THR A 39 -6.35 -21.95 4.20
C THR A 39 -5.27 -21.26 5.03
N ARG A 40 -4.57 -20.29 4.44
CA ARG A 40 -3.57 -19.47 5.15
C ARG A 40 -4.21 -18.19 5.66
N VAL A 41 -4.07 -17.94 6.95
CA VAL A 41 -4.50 -16.71 7.62
C VAL A 41 -3.29 -15.83 7.91
N ALA A 42 -3.42 -14.54 7.64
CA ALA A 42 -2.44 -13.51 7.97
C ALA A 42 -3.16 -12.23 8.41
N GLY A 43 -2.48 -11.40 9.20
CA GLY A 43 -2.99 -10.09 9.60
C GLY A 43 -2.32 -8.97 8.81
N LEU A 44 -3.03 -7.89 8.54
CA LEU A 44 -2.45 -6.61 8.13
C LEU A 44 -2.55 -5.65 9.32
N VAL A 45 -1.41 -5.17 9.81
CA VAL A 45 -1.38 -4.11 10.83
C VAL A 45 -0.96 -2.81 10.18
N LEU A 46 -1.68 -1.74 10.52
CA LEU A 46 -1.38 -0.37 10.13
C LEU A 46 -1.09 0.42 11.40
N GLU A 47 0.05 1.11 11.44
CA GLU A 47 0.36 2.05 12.51
C GLU A 47 0.19 3.47 11.99
N LEU A 48 -0.56 4.26 12.76
CA LEU A 48 -0.84 5.66 12.45
C LEU A 48 -0.27 6.57 13.54
N GLU A 49 -0.08 7.84 13.20
CA GLU A 49 0.14 8.90 14.17
C GLU A 49 -1.07 9.09 15.08
N ASP A 50 -0.84 9.69 16.24
CA ASP A 50 -1.92 9.95 17.19
C ASP A 50 -2.96 10.89 16.57
N GLY A 51 -4.24 10.66 16.90
CA GLY A 51 -5.38 11.36 16.30
C GLY A 51 -5.78 10.90 14.89
N TRP A 52 -4.88 10.28 14.12
CA TRP A 52 -5.14 9.80 12.77
C TRP A 52 -5.95 8.51 12.75
N LYS A 53 -6.75 8.35 11.69
CA LYS A 53 -7.63 7.20 11.47
C LYS A 53 -7.62 6.85 9.98
N THR A 54 -7.80 5.57 9.69
CA THR A 54 -8.09 5.09 8.34
C THR A 54 -9.57 4.74 8.20
N TYR A 55 -10.00 4.54 6.97
CA TYR A 55 -11.37 4.15 6.65
C TYR A 55 -11.61 2.66 6.92
N TRP A 56 -12.84 2.35 7.33
CA TRP A 56 -13.32 0.98 7.47
C TRP A 56 -13.94 0.45 6.17
N ARG A 57 -14.39 -0.81 6.18
CA ARG A 57 -15.15 -1.44 5.07
C ARG A 57 -16.26 -0.55 4.52
N SER A 58 -16.99 0.13 5.41
CA SER A 58 -18.11 1.02 5.06
C SER A 58 -17.81 2.41 5.63
N PRO A 59 -17.21 3.30 4.83
CA PRO A 59 -16.62 4.54 5.34
C PRO A 59 -17.61 5.72 5.40
N GLY A 60 -18.90 5.48 5.13
CA GLY A 60 -19.93 6.51 5.02
C GLY A 60 -19.90 7.25 3.67
N ALA A 61 -20.75 8.28 3.53
CA ALA A 61 -21.03 8.93 2.25
C ALA A 61 -19.83 9.67 1.62
N SER A 62 -18.86 10.10 2.43
CA SER A 62 -17.71 10.89 1.98
C SER A 62 -16.37 10.18 2.15
N GLY A 63 -16.38 8.92 2.58
CA GLY A 63 -15.16 8.18 2.87
C GLY A 63 -14.69 7.32 1.71
N PHE A 64 -13.47 6.80 1.81
CA PHE A 64 -12.84 5.98 0.77
C PHE A 64 -12.53 4.58 1.30
N PRO A 65 -13.23 3.53 0.85
CA PRO A 65 -13.03 2.20 1.42
C PRO A 65 -11.64 1.67 1.04
N PRO A 66 -10.97 0.90 1.92
CA PRO A 66 -9.73 0.23 1.56
C PRO A 66 -9.92 -0.69 0.36
N GLN A 67 -8.99 -0.64 -0.58
CA GLN A 67 -8.94 -1.51 -1.74
C GLN A 67 -7.77 -2.47 -1.60
N PHE A 68 -8.05 -3.75 -1.85
CA PHE A 68 -7.04 -4.80 -1.88
C PHE A 68 -7.01 -5.38 -3.28
N ASP A 69 -5.85 -5.31 -3.94
CA ASP A 69 -5.63 -5.89 -5.26
C ASP A 69 -4.77 -7.14 -5.13
N PHE A 70 -5.34 -8.27 -5.51
CA PHE A 70 -4.68 -9.57 -5.52
C PHE A 70 -4.53 -10.14 -6.93
N SER A 71 -4.80 -9.34 -7.97
CA SER A 71 -4.79 -9.78 -9.37
C SER A 71 -3.46 -10.36 -9.84
N ALA A 72 -2.35 -9.97 -9.21
CA ALA A 72 -1.01 -10.50 -9.48
C ALA A 72 -0.67 -11.78 -8.69
N SER A 73 -1.58 -12.28 -7.85
CA SER A 73 -1.35 -13.49 -7.04
C SER A 73 -1.31 -14.73 -7.92
N GLN A 74 -0.43 -15.66 -7.56
CA GLN A 74 -0.33 -16.97 -8.18
C GLN A 74 -0.60 -18.04 -7.12
N ASN A 75 -1.26 -19.15 -7.52
CA ASN A 75 -1.56 -20.27 -6.62
C ASN A 75 -2.48 -19.88 -5.44
N VAL A 76 -3.45 -19.00 -5.69
CA VAL A 76 -4.49 -18.61 -4.72
C VAL A 76 -5.84 -18.91 -5.35
N GLU A 77 -6.63 -19.79 -4.72
CA GLU A 77 -7.96 -20.15 -5.20
C GLU A 77 -9.01 -19.07 -4.88
N SER A 78 -9.00 -18.55 -3.65
CA SER A 78 -9.92 -17.52 -3.19
C SER A 78 -9.31 -16.69 -2.06
N ILE A 79 -9.91 -15.51 -1.80
CA ILE A 79 -9.48 -14.57 -0.76
C ILE A 79 -10.71 -14.04 -0.03
N SER A 80 -10.67 -14.05 1.30
CA SER A 80 -11.60 -13.35 2.17
C SER A 80 -10.88 -12.30 3.00
N ILE A 81 -11.54 -11.17 3.27
CA ILE A 81 -11.03 -10.12 4.15
C ILE A 81 -11.89 -10.10 5.41
N GLU A 82 -11.27 -10.47 6.52
CA GLU A 82 -11.88 -10.39 7.85
C GLU A 82 -11.59 -9.02 8.47
N TRP A 83 -12.63 -8.40 9.01
CA TRP A 83 -12.55 -7.10 9.65
C TRP A 83 -12.66 -7.27 11.18
N PRO A 84 -11.77 -6.68 11.98
CA PRO A 84 -11.90 -6.65 13.44
C PRO A 84 -13.27 -6.15 13.90
N THR A 85 -13.80 -6.69 15.00
CA THR A 85 -15.04 -6.21 15.63
C THR A 85 -14.78 -5.14 16.67
#